data_AF-A0A7V0JGF4-F1
#
_entry.id   AF-A0A7V0JGF4-F1
#
_cell.length_a   1.000
_cell.length_b   1.000
_cell.length_c   1.000
_cell.angle_alpha   90.00
_cell.angle_beta   90.00
_cell.angle_gamma   90.00
#
_symmetry.space_group_name_H-M   'P 1'
#
loop_
_entity.id
_entity.type
_entity.pdbx_description
1 polymer ?
#
loop_
_entity_poly.entity_id
_entity_poly.type
_entity_poly.pdbx_seq_one_letter_code
_entity_poly.pdbx_strand_id
1 'polypeptide(L)'
;RRAQLPMLLAGYHIPDINHEDMPALQLAGDILSKGESSRIYRKMVYEDQIALYAGGSADDAKDPSLFYAYCGMNIGHDIEEGEKALFEIIEGLADNPPTPEELQKAKNQMEAEFIYDMQTNMYKGYNLGFYQTVAGDWREMLEWVEKYRQVTAEQVAEVASKYFTPKNRTTLILVPEN
;
A
#
# COMPACT_ATOMS: atom_id res chain seq x y z
N ARG A 1 -11.88 -11.04 -21.62
CA ARG A 1 -10.76 -11.99 -21.90
C ARG A 1 -10.72 -12.95 -20.71
N ARG A 2 -10.60 -14.27 -20.91
CA ARG A 2 -10.45 -15.22 -19.80
C ARG A 2 -9.10 -14.99 -19.12
N ALA A 3 -9.06 -15.09 -17.79
CA ALA A 3 -7.79 -15.10 -17.06
C ALA A 3 -6.99 -16.33 -17.50
N GLN A 4 -5.68 -16.19 -17.69
CA GLN A 4 -4.80 -17.28 -18.12
C GLN A 4 -3.95 -17.82 -16.96
N LEU A 5 -3.82 -17.06 -15.88
CA LEU A 5 -3.00 -17.39 -14.71
C LEU A 5 -3.79 -17.08 -13.43
N PRO A 6 -3.62 -17.86 -12.35
CA PRO A 6 -4.22 -17.56 -11.06
C PRO A 6 -3.84 -16.17 -10.55
N MET A 7 -4.77 -15.50 -9.90
CA MET A 7 -4.57 -14.17 -9.32
C MET A 7 -5.07 -14.15 -7.89
N LEU A 8 -4.33 -13.45 -7.04
CA LEU A 8 -4.65 -13.17 -5.65
C LEU A 8 -4.91 -11.68 -5.47
N LEU A 9 -5.91 -11.36 -4.67
CA LEU A 9 -6.12 -10.04 -4.09
C LEU A 9 -6.37 -10.22 -2.59
N ALA A 10 -5.67 -9.48 -1.75
CA ALA A 10 -5.88 -9.44 -0.31
C ALA A 10 -6.15 -8.01 0.12
N GLY A 11 -7.16 -7.81 0.96
CA GLY A 11 -7.52 -6.53 1.54
C GLY A 11 -7.47 -6.58 3.06
N TYR A 12 -6.97 -5.52 3.68
CA TYR A 12 -6.94 -5.29 5.11
C TYR A 12 -7.70 -4.01 5.41
N HIS A 13 -8.63 -4.04 6.36
CA HIS A 13 -9.36 -2.82 6.73
C HIS A 13 -8.41 -1.83 7.41
N ILE A 14 -8.44 -0.58 6.93
CA ILE A 14 -7.72 0.56 7.49
C ILE A 14 -8.74 1.65 7.86
N PRO A 15 -8.40 2.60 8.74
CA PRO A 15 -9.36 3.62 9.18
C PRO A 15 -9.63 4.65 8.07
N ASP A 16 -10.44 5.65 8.39
CA ASP A 16 -10.69 6.79 7.50
C ASP A 16 -9.46 7.72 7.39
N ILE A 17 -9.46 8.58 6.38
CA ILE A 17 -8.36 9.50 6.04
C ILE A 17 -7.91 10.42 7.19
N ASN A 18 -8.79 10.72 8.16
CA ASN A 18 -8.47 11.65 9.25
C ASN A 18 -7.87 10.95 10.48
N HIS A 19 -7.76 9.63 10.47
CA HIS A 19 -7.23 8.86 11.58
C HIS A 19 -5.70 9.07 11.73
N GLU A 20 -5.21 9.14 12.97
CA GLU A 20 -3.80 9.42 13.28
C GLU A 20 -2.80 8.40 12.69
N ASP A 21 -3.24 7.15 12.55
CA ASP A 21 -2.46 6.07 11.94
C ASP A 21 -2.30 6.18 10.41
N MET A 22 -3.09 7.00 9.72
CA MET A 22 -3.11 7.04 8.25
C MET A 22 -1.77 7.42 7.62
N PRO A 23 -1.01 8.43 8.10
CA PRO A 23 0.31 8.72 7.56
C PRO A 23 1.27 7.52 7.62
N ALA A 24 1.24 6.76 8.73
CA ALA A 24 2.07 5.58 8.88
C ALA A 24 1.59 4.41 7.99
N LEU A 25 0.27 4.23 7.85
CA LEU A 25 -0.32 3.22 6.96
C LEU A 25 -0.04 3.50 5.48
N GLN A 26 -0.11 4.76 5.07
CA GLN A 26 0.21 5.17 3.71
C GLN A 26 1.70 4.95 3.39
N LEU A 27 2.60 5.29 4.32
CA LEU A 27 4.03 4.94 4.17
C LEU A 27 4.27 3.43 4.18
N ALA A 28 3.53 2.66 4.99
CA ALA A 28 3.59 1.21 4.96
C ALA A 28 3.20 0.66 3.58
N GLY A 29 2.10 1.18 3.00
CA GLY A 29 1.67 0.83 1.65
C GLY A 29 2.71 1.16 0.59
N ASP A 30 3.32 2.35 0.66
CA ASP A 30 4.39 2.77 -0.26
C ASP A 30 5.60 1.82 -0.18
N ILE A 31 6.05 1.49 1.03
CA ILE A 31 7.20 0.59 1.26
C ILE A 31 6.89 -0.83 0.75
N LEU A 32 5.68 -1.30 1.00
CA LEU A 32 5.26 -2.64 0.59
C LEU A 32 5.07 -2.74 -0.92
N SER A 33 4.55 -1.71 -1.58
CA SER A 33 3.96 -1.87 -2.92
C SER A 33 4.42 -0.88 -3.99
N LYS A 34 5.06 0.24 -3.66
CA LYS A 34 5.32 1.31 -4.61
C LYS A 34 6.63 1.16 -5.38
N GLY A 35 6.49 0.88 -6.67
CA GLY A 35 7.60 0.75 -7.62
C GLY A 35 8.38 -0.56 -7.48
N GLU A 36 9.36 -0.75 -8.36
CA GLU A 36 10.11 -2.01 -8.52
C GLU A 36 11.03 -2.37 -7.34
N SER A 37 11.25 -1.40 -6.47
CA SER A 37 12.05 -1.55 -5.26
C SER A 37 11.25 -1.86 -4.01
N SER A 38 9.92 -1.85 -4.11
CA SER A 38 9.03 -2.18 -3.00
C SER A 38 9.23 -3.62 -2.57
N ARG A 39 8.93 -3.94 -1.30
CA ARG A 39 9.18 -5.28 -0.75
C ARG A 39 8.42 -6.37 -1.53
N ILE A 40 7.16 -6.11 -1.90
CA ILE A 40 6.33 -7.07 -2.65
C ILE A 40 6.91 -7.31 -4.04
N TYR A 41 7.18 -6.26 -4.82
CA TYR A 41 7.72 -6.43 -6.16
C TYR A 41 9.09 -7.12 -6.11
N ARG A 42 9.99 -6.62 -5.26
CA ARG A 42 11.36 -7.11 -5.18
C ARG A 42 11.41 -8.59 -4.83
N LYS A 43 10.65 -9.02 -3.82
CA LYS A 43 10.66 -10.42 -3.39
C LYS A 43 9.94 -11.32 -4.39
N MET A 44 8.71 -10.99 -4.76
CA MET A 44 7.85 -11.91 -5.53
C MET A 44 8.13 -11.92 -7.03
N VAL A 45 8.51 -10.78 -7.61
CA VAL A 45 8.71 -10.64 -9.06
C VAL A 45 10.19 -10.75 -9.43
N TYR A 46 11.06 -10.05 -8.70
CA TYR A 46 12.48 -9.97 -9.06
C TYR A 46 13.32 -11.11 -8.48
N GLU A 47 13.20 -11.41 -7.19
CA GLU A 47 14.05 -12.40 -6.50
C GLU A 47 13.55 -13.83 -6.66
N ASP A 48 12.31 -14.12 -6.23
CA ASP A 48 11.77 -15.49 -6.23
C ASP A 48 11.10 -15.87 -7.55
N GLN A 49 10.74 -14.87 -8.36
CA GLN A 49 10.05 -15.03 -9.64
C GLN A 49 8.72 -15.82 -9.58
N ILE A 50 8.10 -15.89 -8.40
CA ILE A 50 6.82 -16.55 -8.17
C ILE A 50 5.66 -15.80 -8.83
N ALA A 51 5.75 -14.47 -8.95
CA ALA A 51 4.70 -13.64 -9.52
C ALA A 51 5.15 -12.96 -10.82
N LEU A 52 4.27 -12.93 -11.82
CA LEU A 52 4.46 -12.16 -13.05
C LEU A 52 4.35 -10.64 -12.78
N TYR A 53 3.47 -10.29 -11.86
CA TYR A 53 3.31 -8.93 -11.33
C TYR A 53 2.78 -9.02 -9.90
N ALA A 54 3.17 -8.08 -9.06
CA ALA A 54 2.66 -7.93 -7.71
C ALA A 54 2.72 -6.47 -7.28
N GLY A 55 1.82 -6.05 -6.41
CA GLY A 55 1.70 -4.66 -5.97
C GLY A 55 0.56 -4.48 -4.98
N GLY A 56 0.16 -3.23 -4.77
CA GLY A 56 -0.83 -2.86 -3.76
C GLY A 56 -0.89 -1.35 -3.56
N SER A 57 -1.81 -0.91 -2.71
CA SER A 57 -1.99 0.48 -2.32
C SER A 57 -2.78 0.57 -1.01
N ALA A 58 -2.58 1.67 -0.27
CA ALA A 58 -3.46 2.07 0.82
C ALA A 58 -4.42 3.14 0.30
N ASP A 59 -5.72 2.89 0.40
CA ASP A 59 -6.73 3.78 -0.16
C ASP A 59 -7.18 4.84 0.86
N ASP A 60 -7.18 6.11 0.46
CA ASP A 60 -7.76 7.18 1.24
C ASP A 60 -9.27 7.30 1.00
N ALA A 61 -10.06 7.23 2.07
CA ALA A 61 -11.51 7.39 1.99
C ALA A 61 -12.08 8.10 3.23
N LYS A 62 -13.30 8.62 3.07
CA LYS A 62 -14.05 9.33 4.11
C LYS A 62 -14.49 8.40 5.23
N ASP A 63 -14.90 7.20 4.84
CA ASP A 63 -15.24 6.10 5.74
C ASP A 63 -14.05 5.12 5.75
N PRO A 64 -13.98 4.17 6.71
CA PRO A 64 -12.92 3.17 6.74
C PRO A 64 -12.70 2.48 5.38
N SER A 65 -11.43 2.31 5.05
CA SER A 65 -10.97 1.93 3.71
C SER A 65 -10.19 0.62 3.72
N LEU A 66 -9.43 0.35 2.66
CA LEU A 66 -8.59 -0.84 2.53
C LEU A 66 -7.13 -0.47 2.23
N PHE A 67 -6.20 -1.17 2.87
CA PHE A 67 -4.94 -1.49 2.21
C PHE A 67 -5.19 -2.78 1.41
N TYR A 68 -4.88 -2.76 0.12
CA TYR A 68 -4.98 -3.95 -0.71
C TYR A 68 -3.65 -4.29 -1.35
N ALA A 69 -3.41 -5.57 -1.55
CA ALA A 69 -2.27 -6.10 -2.27
C ALA A 69 -2.72 -7.21 -3.21
N TYR A 70 -2.02 -7.36 -4.34
CA TYR A 70 -2.37 -8.33 -5.36
C TYR A 70 -1.12 -8.96 -5.97
N CYS A 71 -1.27 -10.17 -6.49
CA CYS A 71 -0.27 -10.79 -7.35
C CYS A 71 -0.93 -11.68 -8.41
N GLY A 72 -0.31 -11.74 -9.58
CA GLY A 72 -0.61 -12.73 -10.61
C GLY A 72 0.51 -13.75 -10.68
N MET A 73 0.17 -15.04 -10.61
CA MET A 73 1.17 -16.11 -10.55
C MET A 73 1.96 -16.20 -11.85
N ASN A 74 3.26 -16.48 -11.74
CA ASN A 74 4.10 -16.83 -12.87
C ASN A 74 3.82 -18.29 -13.32
N ILE A 75 4.22 -18.62 -14.54
CA ILE A 75 4.01 -19.98 -15.09
C ILE A 75 4.77 -20.99 -14.23
N GLY A 76 4.06 -22.02 -13.77
CA GLY A 76 4.63 -23.11 -12.97
C GLY A 76 4.55 -22.90 -11.45
N HIS A 77 4.03 -21.76 -10.99
CA HIS A 77 3.78 -21.48 -9.57
C HIS A 77 2.28 -21.57 -9.25
N ASP A 78 1.95 -22.07 -8.06
CA ASP A 78 0.58 -22.21 -7.57
C ASP A 78 0.14 -21.02 -6.70
N ILE A 79 -1.17 -20.91 -6.49
CA ILE A 79 -1.71 -19.74 -5.78
C ILE A 79 -1.34 -19.76 -4.29
N GLU A 80 -1.16 -20.94 -3.71
CA GLU A 80 -0.79 -21.15 -2.32
C GLU A 80 0.62 -20.63 -2.02
N GLU A 81 1.57 -20.80 -2.94
CA GLU A 81 2.90 -20.21 -2.87
C GLU A 81 2.84 -18.69 -2.90
N GLY A 82 2.06 -18.12 -3.83
CA GLY A 82 1.86 -16.68 -3.94
C GLY A 82 1.19 -16.09 -2.69
N GLU A 83 0.18 -16.77 -2.17
CA GLU A 83 -0.54 -16.39 -0.95
C GLU A 83 0.40 -16.33 0.25
N LYS A 84 1.17 -17.41 0.47
CA LYS A 84 2.13 -17.48 1.56
C LYS A 84 3.17 -16.35 1.47
N ALA A 85 3.79 -16.17 0.31
CA ALA A 85 4.84 -15.17 0.13
C ALA A 85 4.29 -13.74 0.29
N LEU A 86 3.11 -13.44 -0.27
CA LEU A 86 2.51 -12.12 -0.16
C LEU A 86 2.22 -11.77 1.32
N PHE A 87 1.71 -12.73 2.09
CA PHE A 87 1.36 -12.50 3.49
C PHE A 87 2.58 -12.43 4.40
N GLU A 88 3.62 -13.24 4.15
CA GLU A 88 4.90 -13.12 4.87
C GLU A 88 5.51 -11.72 4.71
N ILE A 89 5.39 -11.11 3.53
CA ILE A 89 5.91 -9.76 3.28
C ILE A 89 5.07 -8.69 3.99
N ILE A 90 3.75 -8.75 3.85
CA ILE A 90 2.83 -7.72 4.39
C ILE A 90 2.77 -7.79 5.92
N GLU A 91 2.50 -8.97 6.47
CA GLU A 91 2.31 -9.16 7.92
C GLU A 91 3.67 -9.15 8.64
N GLY A 92 4.75 -9.55 7.96
CA GLY A 92 6.11 -9.49 8.49
C GLY A 92 6.68 -8.08 8.65
N LEU A 93 6.00 -7.03 8.15
CA LEU A 93 6.42 -5.64 8.34
C LEU A 93 6.43 -5.23 9.83
N ALA A 94 5.56 -5.83 10.65
CA ALA A 94 5.54 -5.59 12.09
C ALA A 94 6.82 -6.06 12.79
N ASP A 95 7.33 -7.23 12.39
CA ASP A 95 8.54 -7.83 12.98
C ASP A 95 9.83 -7.34 12.30
N ASN A 96 9.72 -6.84 11.06
CA ASN A 96 10.82 -6.35 10.24
C ASN A 96 10.54 -4.91 9.83
N PRO A 97 10.70 -3.93 10.75
CA PRO A 97 10.43 -2.53 10.48
C PRO A 97 11.21 -2.02 9.25
N PRO A 98 10.75 -0.94 8.60
CA PRO A 98 11.49 -0.31 7.51
C PRO A 98 12.90 0.09 7.94
N THR A 99 13.88 -0.09 7.05
CA THR A 99 15.18 0.55 7.26
C THR A 99 15.05 2.08 7.12
N PRO A 100 16.01 2.87 7.65
CA PRO A 100 16.02 4.31 7.45
C PRO A 100 15.97 4.71 5.96
N GLU A 101 16.62 3.95 5.09
CA GLU A 101 16.62 4.18 3.65
C GLU A 101 15.26 3.89 3.00
N GLU A 102 14.59 2.79 3.38
CA GLU A 102 13.25 2.46 2.89
C GLU A 102 12.24 3.53 3.29
N LEU A 103 12.27 3.94 4.57
CA LEU A 103 11.36 4.97 5.08
C LEU A 103 11.62 6.33 4.45
N GLN A 104 12.89 6.75 4.38
CA GLN A 104 13.23 8.04 3.78
C GLN A 104 12.85 8.07 2.29
N LYS A 105 13.02 6.96 1.59
CA LYS A 105 12.61 6.84 0.20
C LYS A 105 11.10 6.99 0.03
N ALA A 106 10.30 6.28 0.82
CA ALA A 106 8.84 6.38 0.75
C ALA A 106 8.37 7.82 1.00
N LYS A 107 8.93 8.49 2.02
CA LYS A 107 8.68 9.92 2.28
C LYS A 107 9.03 10.80 1.09
N ASN A 108 10.19 10.57 0.46
CA ASN A 108 10.63 11.33 -0.71
C ASN A 108 9.69 11.11 -1.92
N GLN A 109 9.23 9.89 -2.15
CA GLN A 109 8.31 9.58 -3.24
C GLN A 109 6.97 10.29 -3.05
N MET A 110 6.41 10.21 -1.85
CA MET A 110 5.17 10.90 -1.52
C MET A 110 5.30 12.44 -1.62
N GLU A 111 6.39 13.01 -1.11
CA GLU A 111 6.62 14.46 -1.22
C GLU A 111 6.79 14.91 -2.68
N ALA A 112 7.51 14.11 -3.48
CA ALA A 112 7.67 14.38 -4.91
C ALA A 112 6.32 14.34 -5.65
N GLU A 113 5.49 13.34 -5.41
CA GLU A 113 4.15 13.22 -6.01
C GLU A 113 3.28 14.43 -5.66
N PHE A 114 3.24 14.82 -4.39
CA PHE A 114 2.53 16.03 -3.98
C PHE A 114 3.02 17.28 -4.72
N ILE A 115 4.34 17.46 -4.86
CA ILE A 115 4.92 18.59 -5.59
C ILE A 115 4.51 18.55 -7.08
N TYR A 116 4.56 17.38 -7.72
CA TYR A 116 4.18 17.22 -9.12
C TYR A 116 2.69 17.52 -9.35
N ASP A 117 1.82 17.05 -8.46
CA ASP A 117 0.39 17.34 -8.52
C ASP A 117 0.13 18.85 -8.40
N MET A 118 0.88 19.54 -7.53
CA MET A 118 0.79 20.98 -7.36
C MET A 118 1.32 21.79 -8.56
N GLN A 119 1.82 21.17 -9.64
CA GLN A 119 2.25 21.92 -10.83
C GLN A 119 1.09 22.31 -11.74
N THR A 120 -0.04 21.62 -11.69
CA THR A 120 -1.17 21.87 -12.61
C THR A 120 -2.39 22.43 -11.90
N ASN A 121 -3.12 23.33 -12.56
CA ASN A 121 -4.39 23.84 -12.02
C ASN A 121 -5.45 22.73 -11.88
N MET A 122 -5.39 21.71 -12.74
CA MET A 122 -6.29 20.56 -12.68
C MET A 122 -6.11 19.79 -11.37
N TYR A 123 -4.88 19.37 -11.05
CA TYR A 123 -4.60 18.62 -9.82
C TYR A 123 -4.77 19.45 -8.55
N LYS A 124 -4.47 20.77 -8.60
CA LYS A 124 -4.84 21.68 -7.49
C LYS A 124 -6.34 21.68 -7.23
N GLY A 125 -7.16 21.81 -8.29
CA GLY A 125 -8.61 21.78 -8.17
C GLY A 125 -9.14 20.44 -7.68
N TYR A 126 -8.57 19.33 -8.19
CA TYR A 126 -8.87 17.98 -7.75
C TYR A 126 -8.58 17.81 -6.25
N ASN A 127 -7.37 18.16 -5.79
CA ASN A 127 -6.98 17.98 -4.39
C ASN A 127 -7.86 18.83 -3.47
N LEU A 128 -8.09 20.12 -3.78
CA LEU A 128 -9.00 20.95 -2.99
C LEU A 128 -10.40 20.32 -2.86
N GLY A 129 -10.95 19.79 -3.96
CA GLY A 129 -12.23 19.08 -3.95
C GLY A 129 -12.20 17.78 -3.16
N PHE A 130 -11.14 16.98 -3.34
CA PHE A 130 -10.94 15.71 -2.65
C PHE A 130 -10.86 15.93 -1.13
N TYR A 131 -9.95 16.77 -0.65
CA TYR A 131 -9.83 17.01 0.80
C TYR A 131 -11.08 17.65 1.39
N GLN A 132 -11.73 18.57 0.69
CA GLN A 132 -12.98 19.15 1.18
C GLN A 132 -14.11 18.12 1.30
N THR A 133 -14.20 17.15 0.39
CA THR A 133 -15.30 16.18 0.35
C THR A 133 -15.01 14.93 1.18
N VAL A 134 -13.75 14.48 1.22
CA VAL A 134 -13.31 13.23 1.85
C VAL A 134 -12.80 13.49 3.27
N ALA A 135 -11.84 14.41 3.44
CA ALA A 135 -11.32 14.77 4.76
C ALA A 135 -12.24 15.75 5.52
N GLY A 136 -13.11 16.46 4.80
CA GLY A 136 -14.05 17.44 5.37
C GLY A 136 -13.49 18.86 5.49
N ASP A 137 -12.18 19.04 5.30
CA ASP A 137 -11.51 20.34 5.27
C ASP A 137 -10.38 20.31 4.24
N TRP A 138 -10.44 21.19 3.23
CA TRP A 138 -9.39 21.28 2.22
C TRP A 138 -8.02 21.62 2.81
N ARG A 139 -7.98 22.26 4.00
CA ARG A 139 -6.73 22.68 4.66
C ARG A 139 -5.89 21.51 5.16
N GLU A 140 -6.47 20.32 5.31
CA GLU A 140 -5.73 19.11 5.67
C GLU A 140 -4.59 18.80 4.68
N MET A 141 -4.75 19.17 3.41
CA MET A 141 -3.70 19.01 2.39
C MET A 141 -2.43 19.83 2.68
N LEU A 142 -2.54 20.91 3.46
CA LEU A 142 -1.43 21.83 3.74
C LEU A 142 -0.49 21.26 4.80
N GLU A 143 -1.01 20.44 5.71
CA GLU A 143 -0.24 19.81 6.78
C GLU A 143 0.25 18.40 6.41
N TRP A 144 -0.25 17.87 5.29
CA TRP A 144 0.05 16.51 4.82
C TRP A 144 1.55 16.22 4.80
N VAL A 145 2.35 17.02 4.09
CA VAL A 145 3.80 16.74 3.97
C VAL A 145 4.49 16.66 5.33
N GLU A 146 4.09 17.51 6.28
CA GLU A 146 4.68 17.52 7.61
C GLU A 146 4.27 16.30 8.45
N LYS A 147 2.99 15.89 8.39
CA LYS A 147 2.49 14.68 9.08
C LYS A 147 3.31 13.45 8.68
N TYR A 148 3.62 13.29 7.39
CA TYR A 148 4.39 12.15 6.90
C TYR A 148 5.89 12.23 7.22
N ARG A 149 6.47 13.43 7.22
CA ARG A 149 7.89 13.62 7.61
C ARG A 149 8.16 13.17 9.03
N GLN A 150 7.19 13.31 9.92
CA GLN A 150 7.32 12.95 11.34
C GLN A 150 7.19 11.45 11.62
N VAL A 151 6.67 10.65 10.67
CA VAL A 151 6.48 9.21 10.86
C VAL A 151 7.81 8.49 11.10
N THR A 152 7.88 7.64 12.12
CA THR A 152 9.05 6.80 12.40
C THR A 152 8.87 5.37 11.92
N ALA A 153 9.98 4.60 11.83
CA ALA A 153 9.92 3.20 11.43
C ALA A 153 9.14 2.36 12.45
N GLU A 154 9.21 2.72 13.73
CA GLU A 154 8.46 2.10 14.82
C GLU A 154 6.96 2.32 14.64
N GLN A 155 6.53 3.54 14.29
CA GLN A 155 5.11 3.82 14.01
C GLN A 155 4.60 3.02 12.81
N VAL A 156 5.43 2.82 11.78
CA VAL A 156 5.08 1.94 10.65
C VAL A 156 4.91 0.48 11.10
N ALA A 157 5.81 -0.02 11.97
CA ALA A 157 5.69 -1.37 12.52
C ALA A 157 4.48 -1.53 13.44
N GLU A 158 4.17 -0.50 14.24
CA GLU A 158 3.00 -0.48 15.13
C GLU A 158 1.69 -0.57 14.34
N VAL A 159 1.52 0.24 13.29
CA VAL A 159 0.32 0.15 12.44
C VAL A 159 0.28 -1.16 11.65
N ALA A 160 1.42 -1.68 11.20
CA ALA A 160 1.46 -3.00 10.57
C ALA A 160 0.98 -4.10 11.54
N SER A 161 1.45 -4.09 12.79
CA SER A 161 1.01 -5.04 13.83
C SER A 161 -0.49 -4.93 14.14
N LYS A 162 -1.03 -3.71 14.09
CA LYS A 162 -2.44 -3.41 14.37
C LYS A 162 -3.37 -3.82 13.23
N TYR A 163 -3.02 -3.51 11.98
CA TYR A 163 -3.91 -3.61 10.83
C TYR A 163 -3.61 -4.79 9.90
N PHE A 164 -2.35 -5.18 9.74
CA PHE A 164 -1.94 -6.24 8.81
C PHE A 164 -1.90 -7.59 9.52
N THR A 165 -3.08 -8.08 9.89
CA THR A 165 -3.25 -9.36 10.60
C THR A 165 -4.17 -10.31 9.85
N PRO A 166 -4.02 -11.64 10.04
CA PRO A 166 -4.92 -12.61 9.40
C PRO A 166 -6.39 -12.42 9.75
N LYS A 167 -6.69 -11.90 10.94
CA LYS A 167 -8.07 -11.64 11.38
C LYS A 167 -8.70 -10.42 10.71
N ASN A 168 -7.88 -9.49 10.23
CA ASN A 168 -8.33 -8.28 9.54
C ASN A 168 -8.24 -8.40 8.01
N ARG A 169 -7.82 -9.58 7.51
CA ARG A 169 -7.58 -9.86 6.10
C ARG A 169 -8.78 -10.50 5.43
N THR A 170 -9.12 -10.02 4.24
CA THR A 170 -10.03 -10.69 3.30
C THR A 170 -9.27 -11.06 2.05
N THR A 171 -9.37 -12.33 1.64
CA THR A 171 -8.65 -12.86 0.48
C THR A 171 -9.62 -13.22 -0.64
N LEU A 172 -9.31 -12.81 -1.86
CA LEU A 172 -9.99 -13.20 -3.09
C LEU A 172 -8.99 -13.91 -4.01
N ILE A 173 -9.35 -15.11 -4.44
CA ILE A 173 -8.58 -15.91 -5.38
C ILE A 173 -9.39 -16.09 -6.66
N LEU A 174 -8.79 -15.72 -7.78
CA LEU A 174 -9.30 -16.00 -9.11
C LEU A 174 -8.58 -17.21 -9.68
N VAL A 175 -9.31 -18.31 -9.85
CA VAL A 175 -8.81 -19.52 -10.52
C VAL A 175 -9.31 -19.51 -11.98
N PRO A 176 -8.42 -19.59 -12.98
CA PRO A 176 -8.82 -19.72 -14.38
C PRO A 176 -9.65 -20.99 -14.62
N GLU A 177 -10.75 -20.87 -15.36
CA GLU A 177 -11.45 -22.03 -15.92
C GLU A 177 -10.69 -22.51 -17.17
N ASN A 178 -10.38 -23.81 -17.20
CA ASN A 178 -9.76 -24.49 -18.35
C ASN A 178 -10.59 -24.36 -19.63
#